data_AF-A0AAD8UVX5-F1
#
_entry.id   AF-A0AAD8UVX5-F1
#
_cell.length_a   1.000
_cell.length_b   1.000
_cell.length_c   1.000
_cell.angle_alpha   90.00
_cell.angle_beta   90.00
_cell.angle_gamma   90.00
#
_symmetry.space_group_name_H-M   'P 1'
#
loop_
_entity.id
_entity.type
_entity.pdbx_description
1 polymer ?
#
loop_
_entity_poly.entity_id
_entity_poly.type
_entity_poly.pdbx_seq_one_letter_code
_entity_poly.pdbx_strand_id
1 'polypeptide(L)'
;MVPKAHRIGIEYDLKSKELPEGAEFVAYSGGAYFFSTEQCHYALDEHLDCIQQISTLCRCRMVSRYEQAVALAARSRLYQVDLSGSISERKLKKRLLQICMVNHNDCLQVLICRDRRAMMVQLGEHSLILEVYNGKCDCDVLLADFVGRSVFCLVYRNEGVDVRIAMIGICNGYMTLLRNDLFRKAKTAKMSRAVGCNDTFLLTCDDTMSILRFDPLYCVLVLLRQLPVNVEPNCEIRLLDQDRILKVYAKENIVRAVFCILSYPENVEVSIPVDGKSKEIIAINNLGKEVGVLLKADAKNVSLLQFIPPKHSEELILFDNKLNVDRPTDELCGLICSGKVALNSQLVDYIMDNNLLPCAIECLKSIYIPEREAIRIIARDTKLLRVLIQHTKGDEHEMIMAIRHQMSIEKCAEIIEALLDMLDNIEEFGEHQMHCYKRIIGFINLLLDAKSFNLQESNMMKKEWIERLQALVKHCTADNYNLQSLLSFTTSLLKSRKSKQKTDQNSLVVSFPISV
;
A
#
# COMPACT_ATOMS: atom_id res chain seq x y z
N MET A 1 -32.05 -15.96 -1.68
CA MET A 1 -32.31 -16.25 -0.25
C MET A 1 -31.89 -15.04 0.55
N VAL A 2 -32.78 -14.48 1.37
CA VAL A 2 -32.52 -13.26 2.17
C VAL A 2 -31.68 -13.66 3.40
N PRO A 3 -30.55 -12.98 3.70
CA PRO A 3 -29.76 -13.28 4.90
C PRO A 3 -30.59 -13.08 6.16
N LYS A 4 -30.58 -14.05 7.08
CA LYS A 4 -31.25 -13.94 8.38
C LYS A 4 -30.43 -13.03 9.28
N ALA A 5 -30.92 -11.82 9.55
CA ALA A 5 -30.34 -10.91 10.53
C ALA A 5 -30.64 -11.41 11.95
N HIS A 6 -29.60 -11.71 12.72
CA HIS A 6 -29.72 -12.00 14.15
C HIS A 6 -29.79 -10.67 14.91
N ARG A 7 -30.91 -10.42 15.62
CA ARG A 7 -31.07 -9.24 16.48
C ARG A 7 -30.41 -9.52 17.82
N ILE A 8 -29.30 -8.86 18.10
CA ILE A 8 -28.57 -8.95 19.37
C ILE A 8 -28.70 -7.60 20.09
N GLY A 9 -29.00 -7.61 21.39
CA GLY A 9 -28.92 -6.42 22.23
C GLY A 9 -27.44 -6.05 22.45
N ILE A 10 -27.07 -4.80 22.21
CA ILE A 10 -25.73 -4.27 22.46
C ILE A 10 -25.80 -3.24 23.59
N GLU A 11 -24.80 -3.27 24.47
CA GLU A 11 -24.57 -2.20 25.44
C GLU A 11 -24.05 -0.97 24.69
N TYR A 12 -24.69 0.17 24.94
CA TYR A 12 -24.35 1.44 24.31
C TYR A 12 -24.47 2.59 25.30
N ASP A 13 -23.73 3.66 25.05
CA ASP A 13 -23.80 4.93 25.76
C ASP A 13 -24.19 6.04 24.78
N LEU A 14 -25.06 6.94 25.22
CA LEU A 14 -25.55 8.06 24.42
C LEU A 14 -25.34 9.35 25.18
N LYS A 15 -24.52 10.23 24.60
CA LYS A 15 -24.20 11.55 25.14
C LYS A 15 -24.74 12.61 24.21
N SER A 16 -25.26 13.71 24.74
CA SER A 16 -25.78 14.82 23.94
C SER A 16 -25.23 16.15 24.43
N LYS A 17 -24.98 17.06 23.48
CA LYS A 17 -24.47 18.40 23.77
C LYS A 17 -25.14 19.43 22.86
N GLU A 18 -25.57 20.52 23.46
CA GLU A 18 -25.97 21.72 22.73
C GLU A 18 -24.72 22.52 22.34
N LEU A 19 -24.59 22.78 21.05
CA LEU A 19 -23.56 23.59 20.45
C LEU A 19 -24.04 25.02 20.24
N PRO A 20 -23.11 26.00 20.20
CA PRO A 20 -23.42 27.34 19.78
C PRO A 20 -24.08 27.39 18.39
N GLU A 21 -24.95 28.37 18.20
CA GLU A 21 -25.64 28.55 16.93
C GLU A 21 -24.66 28.75 15.76
N GLY A 22 -24.89 28.04 14.65
CA GLY A 22 -24.03 28.09 13.47
C GLY A 22 -22.75 27.26 13.58
N ALA A 23 -22.56 26.47 14.64
CA ALA A 23 -21.46 25.53 14.74
C ALA A 23 -21.59 24.42 13.67
N GLU A 24 -20.53 24.22 12.88
CA GLU A 24 -20.41 23.08 11.96
C GLU A 24 -19.24 22.20 12.38
N PHE A 25 -19.40 20.90 12.13
CA PHE A 25 -18.34 19.93 12.31
C PHE A 25 -17.21 20.17 11.29
N VAL A 26 -15.97 20.14 11.77
CA VAL A 26 -14.77 20.32 10.94
C VAL A 26 -14.07 18.99 10.73
N ALA A 27 -13.65 18.34 11.82
CA ALA A 27 -12.98 17.05 11.78
C ALA A 27 -12.93 16.40 13.16
N TYR A 28 -12.60 15.11 13.19
CA TYR A 28 -12.12 14.41 14.37
C TYR A 28 -10.59 14.29 14.25
N SER A 29 -9.84 14.81 15.22
CA SER A 29 -8.37 14.81 15.18
C SER A 29 -7.77 14.74 16.58
N GLY A 30 -6.76 13.90 16.77
CA GLY A 30 -6.06 13.76 18.06
C GLY A 30 -7.00 13.49 19.24
N GLY A 31 -8.03 12.67 19.06
CA GLY A 31 -8.98 12.32 20.12
C GLY A 31 -10.02 13.38 20.46
N ALA A 32 -10.24 14.39 19.60
CA ALA A 32 -11.26 15.41 19.82
C ALA A 32 -12.09 15.69 18.57
N TYR A 33 -13.36 16.01 18.80
CA TYR A 33 -14.31 16.50 17.81
C TYR A 33 -14.22 18.03 17.73
N PHE A 34 -13.90 18.53 16.54
CA PHE A 34 -13.78 19.97 16.33
C PHE A 34 -15.01 20.54 15.64
N PHE A 35 -15.55 21.60 16.24
CA PHE A 35 -16.64 22.39 15.70
C PHE A 35 -16.21 23.84 15.50
N SER A 36 -16.81 24.50 14.51
CA SER A 36 -16.41 25.82 14.04
C SER A 36 -17.64 26.69 13.79
N THR A 37 -17.71 27.80 14.51
CA THR A 37 -18.56 28.95 14.16
C THR A 37 -17.76 29.94 13.29
N GLU A 38 -18.32 31.11 12.98
CA GLU A 38 -17.63 32.12 12.14
C GLU A 38 -16.27 32.59 12.69
N GLN A 39 -16.09 32.62 14.02
CA GLN A 39 -14.90 33.18 14.68
C GLN A 39 -14.41 32.37 15.88
N CYS A 40 -15.01 31.20 16.15
CA CYS A 40 -14.64 30.40 17.31
C CYS A 40 -14.65 28.91 16.99
N HIS A 41 -13.64 28.21 17.51
CA HIS A 41 -13.45 26.79 17.37
C HIS A 41 -13.55 26.12 18.74
N TYR A 42 -14.27 25.00 18.77
CA TYR A 42 -14.50 24.21 19.98
C TYR A 42 -13.92 22.82 19.75
N ALA A 43 -13.07 22.37 20.68
CA ALA A 43 -12.62 20.99 20.76
C ALA A 43 -13.42 20.30 21.87
N LEU A 44 -14.15 19.26 21.50
CA LEU A 44 -14.92 18.42 22.41
C LEU A 44 -14.26 17.05 22.50
N ASP A 45 -14.16 16.49 23.70
CA ASP A 45 -13.63 15.14 23.90
C ASP A 45 -14.68 14.05 23.61
N GLU A 46 -14.37 12.81 23.96
CA GLU A 46 -15.25 11.65 23.81
C GLU A 46 -16.43 11.63 24.80
N HIS A 47 -16.48 12.59 25.74
CA HIS A 47 -17.62 12.84 26.61
C HIS A 47 -18.49 14.02 26.15
N LEU A 48 -18.12 14.64 25.02
CA LEU A 48 -18.69 15.90 24.53
C LEU A 48 -18.47 17.08 25.51
N ASP A 49 -17.41 17.02 26.30
CA ASP A 49 -16.97 18.12 27.16
C ASP A 49 -16.00 19.02 26.42
N CYS A 50 -16.16 20.34 26.60
CA CYS A 50 -15.32 21.34 25.94
C CYS A 50 -13.96 21.38 26.61
N ILE A 51 -12.96 20.84 25.93
CA ILE A 51 -11.57 20.81 26.42
C ILE A 51 -10.76 22.00 25.95
N GLN A 52 -11.16 22.65 24.85
CA GLN A 52 -10.45 23.82 24.33
C GLN A 52 -11.39 24.70 23.50
N GLN A 53 -11.23 26.01 23.65
CA GLN A 53 -11.92 27.02 22.85
C GLN A 53 -10.88 27.97 22.24
N ILE A 54 -10.93 28.16 20.92
CA ILE A 54 -9.93 28.94 20.18
C ILE A 54 -10.64 29.99 19.32
N SER A 55 -10.37 31.26 19.59
CA SER A 55 -10.91 32.38 18.82
C SER A 55 -10.01 32.70 17.63
N THR A 56 -10.60 32.82 16.43
CA THR A 56 -9.89 33.10 15.18
C THR A 56 -10.58 34.25 14.43
N LEU A 57 -9.83 34.94 13.57
CA LEU A 57 -10.39 36.06 12.78
C LEU A 57 -11.32 35.60 11.65
N CYS A 58 -11.31 34.31 11.33
CA CYS A 58 -12.17 33.74 10.30
C CYS A 58 -12.38 32.25 10.52
N ARG A 59 -13.48 31.77 9.95
CA ARG A 59 -13.85 30.36 9.97
C ARG A 59 -12.76 29.47 9.36
N CYS A 60 -12.11 28.67 10.21
CA CYS A 60 -11.23 27.60 9.75
C CYS A 60 -12.05 26.36 9.36
N ARG A 61 -11.61 25.69 8.29
CA ARG A 61 -12.24 24.48 7.72
C ARG A 61 -11.36 23.25 7.81
N MET A 62 -10.15 23.40 8.33
CA MET A 62 -9.19 22.33 8.52
C MET A 62 -8.65 22.43 9.94
N VAL A 63 -8.42 21.29 10.56
CA VAL A 63 -7.84 21.20 11.90
C VAL A 63 -6.98 19.96 12.01
N SER A 64 -5.87 20.06 12.74
CA SER A 64 -5.06 18.92 13.14
C SER A 64 -4.56 19.13 14.56
N ARG A 65 -4.65 18.08 15.37
CA ARG A 65 -4.21 18.09 16.77
C ARG A 65 -3.08 17.08 16.99
N TYR A 66 -2.06 17.48 17.72
CA TYR A 66 -1.00 16.61 18.24
C TYR A 66 -0.85 16.89 19.74
N GLU A 67 -1.34 15.97 20.56
CA GLU A 67 -1.49 16.16 22.01
C GLU A 67 -2.25 17.47 22.34
N GLN A 68 -1.62 18.45 22.99
CA GLN A 68 -2.23 19.75 23.30
C GLN A 68 -2.01 20.81 22.20
N ALA A 69 -1.10 20.56 21.27
CA ALA A 69 -0.83 21.48 20.17
C ALA A 69 -1.88 21.32 19.07
N VAL A 70 -2.39 22.44 18.56
CA VAL A 70 -3.46 22.45 17.55
C VAL A 70 -3.09 23.38 16.40
N ALA A 71 -3.25 22.91 15.18
CA ALA A 71 -3.26 23.75 13.99
C ALA A 71 -4.67 23.87 13.43
N LEU A 72 -5.09 25.10 13.14
CA LEU A 72 -6.34 25.44 12.48
C LEU A 72 -6.03 26.18 11.18
N ALA A 73 -6.74 25.87 10.10
CA ALA A 73 -6.51 26.55 8.84
C ALA A 73 -7.81 26.97 8.13
N ALA A 74 -7.76 28.20 7.62
CA ALA A 74 -8.64 28.70 6.59
C ALA A 74 -7.92 28.62 5.22
N ARG A 75 -8.58 29.08 4.15
CA ARG A 75 -8.07 28.95 2.78
C ARG A 75 -6.63 29.47 2.57
N SER A 76 -6.23 30.51 3.28
CA SER A 76 -4.90 31.15 3.15
C SER A 76 -4.33 31.64 4.49
N ARG A 77 -4.84 31.11 5.61
CA ARG A 77 -4.36 31.45 6.95
C ARG A 77 -4.18 30.17 7.75
N LEU A 78 -3.05 30.08 8.45
CA LEU A 78 -2.73 29.02 9.38
C LEU A 78 -2.64 29.64 10.78
N TYR A 79 -3.35 29.06 11.72
CA TYR A 79 -3.27 29.34 13.13
C TYR A 79 -2.61 28.15 13.82
N GLN A 80 -1.59 28.38 14.64
CA GLN A 80 -0.99 27.34 15.49
C GLN A 80 -1.13 27.74 16.94
N VAL A 81 -1.68 26.85 17.74
CA VAL A 81 -1.85 26.96 19.18
C VAL A 81 -0.80 26.06 19.82
N ASP A 82 0.09 26.67 20.60
CA ASP A 82 1.13 25.96 21.33
C ASP A 82 0.60 25.34 22.64
N LEU A 83 1.50 24.66 23.37
CA LEU A 83 1.18 24.02 24.65
C LEU A 83 0.74 25.01 25.75
N SER A 84 1.12 26.29 25.64
CA SER A 84 0.71 27.35 26.57
C SER A 84 -0.67 27.94 26.24
N GLY A 85 -1.28 27.52 25.11
CA GLY A 85 -2.51 28.10 24.59
C GLY A 85 -2.28 29.39 23.80
N SER A 86 -1.03 29.78 23.53
CA SER A 86 -0.73 30.97 22.73
C SER A 86 -1.00 30.70 21.26
N ILE A 87 -1.68 31.64 20.62
CA ILE A 87 -2.08 31.52 19.21
C ILE A 87 -1.13 32.34 18.35
N SER A 88 -0.52 31.70 17.35
CA SER A 88 0.23 32.35 16.29
C SER A 88 -0.53 32.31 14.97
N GLU A 89 -0.57 33.42 14.23
CA GLU A 89 -1.19 33.49 12.89
C GLU A 89 -0.12 33.65 11.80
N ARG A 90 -0.22 32.84 10.75
CA ARG A 90 0.57 32.95 9.53
C ARG A 90 -0.34 33.12 8.31
N LYS A 91 -0.21 34.25 7.61
CA LYS A 91 -0.86 34.49 6.32
C LYS A 91 -0.03 33.89 5.19
N LEU A 92 -0.67 33.11 4.34
CA LEU A 92 -0.03 32.39 3.23
C LEU A 92 -0.46 32.99 1.89
N LYS A 93 0.49 33.11 0.96
CA LYS A 93 0.20 33.42 -0.45
C LYS A 93 -0.39 32.23 -1.22
N LYS A 94 -0.33 31.03 -0.63
CA LYS A 94 -0.76 29.76 -1.22
C LYS A 94 -2.14 29.34 -0.66
N ARG A 95 -2.90 28.55 -1.42
CA ARG A 95 -4.20 28.01 -0.97
C ARG A 95 -3.96 26.71 -0.20
N LEU A 96 -4.33 26.66 1.08
CA LEU A 96 -4.32 25.42 1.87
C LEU A 96 -5.45 24.51 1.43
N LEU A 97 -5.13 23.21 1.32
CA LEU A 97 -6.08 22.13 1.08
C LEU A 97 -6.25 21.25 2.32
N GLN A 98 -5.16 21.00 3.03
CA GLN A 98 -5.15 20.20 4.26
C GLN A 98 -3.93 20.53 5.12
N ILE A 99 -4.04 20.29 6.43
CA ILE A 99 -2.95 20.44 7.40
C ILE A 99 -2.84 19.18 8.27
N CYS A 100 -1.62 18.87 8.71
CA CYS A 100 -1.35 17.75 9.62
C CYS A 100 -0.21 18.12 10.58
N MET A 101 -0.47 18.09 11.88
CA MET A 101 0.54 18.31 12.91
C MET A 101 1.46 17.08 12.98
N VAL A 102 2.76 17.31 12.84
CA VAL A 102 3.79 16.27 12.89
C VAL A 102 4.33 16.12 14.32
N ASN A 103 4.49 17.25 15.00
CA ASN A 103 4.85 17.36 16.41
C ASN A 103 4.26 18.69 16.94
N HIS A 104 4.67 19.13 18.13
CA HIS A 104 4.14 20.34 18.77
C HIS A 104 4.38 21.64 17.98
N ASN A 105 5.40 21.71 17.14
CA ASN A 105 5.84 22.92 16.44
C ASN A 105 5.61 22.83 14.93
N ASP A 106 5.79 21.64 14.38
CA ASP A 106 5.81 21.40 12.95
C ASP A 106 4.44 20.98 12.42
N CYS A 107 3.96 21.75 11.45
CA CYS A 107 2.71 21.50 10.74
C CYS A 107 2.98 21.30 9.25
N LEU A 108 2.70 20.08 8.79
CA LEU A 108 2.73 19.69 7.38
C LEU A 108 1.51 20.28 6.67
N GLN A 109 1.72 20.88 5.52
CA GLN A 109 0.71 21.61 4.76
C GLN A 109 0.58 21.02 3.36
N VAL A 110 -0.62 20.61 2.98
CA VAL A 110 -0.96 20.29 1.59
C VAL A 110 -1.58 21.53 0.97
N LEU A 111 -1.01 22.02 -0.14
CA LEU A 111 -1.36 23.33 -0.65
C LEU A 111 -1.22 23.45 -2.17
N ILE A 112 -1.92 24.42 -2.73
CA ILE A 112 -1.84 24.83 -4.13
C ILE A 112 -1.07 26.15 -4.21
N CYS A 113 0.04 26.12 -4.95
CA CYS A 113 0.76 27.32 -5.35
C CYS A 113 0.24 27.78 -6.72
N ARG A 114 -0.50 28.89 -6.74
CA ARG A 114 -1.09 29.45 -7.98
C ARG A 114 -0.03 29.88 -8.98
N ASP A 115 1.03 30.53 -8.51
CA ASP A 115 2.09 31.07 -9.36
C ASP A 115 2.83 29.96 -10.12
N ARG A 116 3.05 28.82 -9.45
CA ARG A 116 3.68 27.62 -10.05
C ARG A 116 2.67 26.65 -10.68
N ARG A 117 1.37 26.94 -10.56
CA ARG A 117 0.26 26.03 -10.91
C ARG A 117 0.52 24.61 -10.40
N ALA A 118 0.94 24.47 -9.15
CA ALA A 118 1.41 23.21 -8.62
C ALA A 118 0.72 22.83 -7.32
N MET A 119 0.43 21.54 -7.17
CA MET A 119 0.10 20.92 -5.90
C MET A 119 1.40 20.50 -5.21
N MET A 120 1.54 20.85 -3.94
CA MET A 120 2.74 20.55 -3.17
C MET A 120 2.42 20.28 -1.71
N VAL A 121 3.35 19.58 -1.07
CA VAL A 121 3.39 19.42 0.38
C VAL A 121 4.52 20.29 0.92
N GLN A 122 4.29 20.95 2.04
CA GLN A 122 5.25 21.85 2.68
C GLN A 122 5.42 21.53 4.16
N LEU A 123 6.66 21.49 4.63
CA LEU A 123 7.03 21.38 6.04
C LEU A 123 8.12 22.41 6.32
N GLY A 124 7.83 23.40 7.18
CA GLY A 124 8.72 24.53 7.40
C GLY A 124 9.03 25.29 6.11
N GLU A 125 10.31 25.36 5.74
CA GLU A 125 10.78 25.97 4.48
C GLU A 125 10.87 24.97 3.32
N HIS A 126 10.81 23.67 3.61
CA HIS A 126 10.93 22.63 2.60
C HIS A 126 9.59 22.42 1.88
N SER A 127 9.63 22.34 0.55
CA SER A 127 8.46 22.07 -0.28
C SER A 127 8.73 20.96 -1.28
N LEU A 128 7.79 20.03 -1.39
CA LEU A 128 7.81 18.91 -2.32
C LEU A 128 6.66 19.08 -3.33
N ILE A 129 6.99 19.27 -4.60
CA ILE A 129 5.98 19.37 -5.67
C ILE A 129 5.52 17.96 -6.02
N LEU A 130 4.21 17.74 -5.97
CA LEU A 130 3.60 16.47 -6.35
C LEU A 130 3.15 16.49 -7.81
N GLU A 131 2.56 17.60 -8.25
CA GLU A 131 2.03 17.76 -9.60
C GLU A 131 2.11 19.21 -10.07
N VAL A 132 2.22 19.37 -11.39
CA VAL A 132 2.16 20.66 -12.09
C VAL A 132 1.01 20.60 -13.08
N TYR A 133 0.18 21.65 -13.08
CA TYR A 133 -1.04 21.75 -13.86
C TYR A 133 -0.86 22.78 -14.98
N ASN A 134 -1.33 22.43 -16.18
CA ASN A 134 -1.35 23.36 -17.31
C ASN A 134 -2.44 24.44 -17.14
N GLY A 135 -3.54 24.12 -16.46
CA GLY A 135 -4.71 24.98 -16.25
C GLY A 135 -4.94 25.39 -14.80
N LYS A 136 -6.22 25.47 -14.40
CA LYS A 136 -6.60 25.74 -13.01
C LYS A 136 -6.31 24.49 -12.19
N CYS A 137 -5.63 24.63 -11.06
CA CYS A 137 -5.45 23.53 -10.12
C CYS A 137 -6.73 23.38 -9.29
N ASP A 138 -7.56 22.40 -9.63
CA ASP A 138 -8.60 21.86 -8.75
C ASP A 138 -8.23 20.42 -8.39
N CYS A 139 -8.01 20.21 -7.09
CA CYS A 139 -7.62 18.95 -6.51
C CYS A 139 -8.39 18.82 -5.19
N ASP A 140 -8.96 17.63 -4.99
CA ASP A 140 -9.68 17.28 -3.78
C ASP A 140 -8.88 16.26 -2.99
N VAL A 141 -8.52 16.61 -1.76
CA VAL A 141 -7.85 15.71 -0.83
C VAL A 141 -8.87 14.73 -0.28
N LEU A 142 -8.61 13.43 -0.46
CA LEU A 142 -9.46 12.32 -0.02
C LEU A 142 -9.00 11.76 1.32
N LEU A 143 -7.68 11.68 1.53
CA LEU A 143 -7.03 11.28 2.77
C LEU A 143 -5.68 11.99 2.87
N ALA A 144 -5.29 12.38 4.07
CA ALA A 144 -4.03 13.03 4.35
C ALA A 144 -3.64 12.73 5.79
N ASP A 145 -2.87 11.67 5.97
CA ASP A 145 -2.64 11.11 7.30
C ASP A 145 -1.36 10.26 7.36
N PHE A 146 -0.84 10.04 8.57
CA PHE A 146 0.33 9.21 8.81
C PHE A 146 -0.05 7.73 8.87
N VAL A 147 0.52 6.92 7.98
CA VAL A 147 0.26 5.46 7.91
C VAL A 147 1.36 4.63 8.60
N GLY A 148 2.39 5.31 9.09
CA GLY A 148 3.45 4.78 9.95
C GLY A 148 4.12 5.94 10.71
N ARG A 149 5.21 5.67 11.44
CA ARG A 149 5.90 6.68 12.25
C ARG A 149 6.46 7.86 11.45
N SER A 150 6.83 7.63 10.20
CA SER A 150 7.54 8.60 9.35
C SER A 150 7.01 8.62 7.91
N VAL A 151 5.84 8.02 7.65
CA VAL A 151 5.27 7.97 6.29
C VAL A 151 3.91 8.65 6.29
N PHE A 152 3.84 9.74 5.55
CA PHE A 152 2.62 10.48 5.28
C PHE A 152 1.99 10.00 3.97
N CYS A 153 0.75 9.55 4.04
CA CYS A 153 -0.04 9.15 2.88
C CYS A 153 -0.98 10.29 2.50
N LEU A 154 -0.84 10.73 1.25
CA LEU A 154 -1.74 11.71 0.66
C LEU A 154 -2.47 11.07 -0.51
N VAL A 155 -3.78 10.94 -0.37
CA VAL A 155 -4.65 10.47 -1.44
C VAL A 155 -5.49 11.64 -1.91
N TYR A 156 -5.46 11.89 -3.22
CA TYR A 156 -6.13 13.03 -3.81
C TYR A 156 -6.67 12.71 -5.19
N ARG A 157 -7.70 13.46 -5.58
CA ARG A 157 -8.30 13.39 -6.92
C ARG A 157 -8.00 14.68 -7.67
N ASN A 158 -7.38 14.57 -8.84
CA ASN A 158 -7.14 15.72 -9.71
C ASN A 158 -8.36 16.03 -10.62
N GLU A 159 -8.33 17.18 -11.29
CA GLU A 159 -9.37 17.62 -12.24
C GLU A 159 -9.64 16.60 -13.37
N GLY A 160 -8.63 15.79 -13.73
CA GLY A 160 -8.69 14.74 -14.75
C GLY A 160 -9.32 13.42 -14.30
N VAL A 161 -10.04 13.42 -13.16
CA VAL A 161 -10.63 12.25 -12.48
C VAL A 161 -9.63 11.20 -12.00
N ASP A 162 -8.32 11.49 -12.01
CA ASP A 162 -7.32 10.56 -11.52
C ASP A 162 -7.28 10.59 -9.99
N VAL A 163 -7.52 9.43 -9.37
CA VAL A 163 -7.27 9.19 -7.95
C VAL A 163 -5.83 8.72 -7.81
N ARG A 164 -5.02 9.49 -7.08
CA ARG A 164 -3.60 9.23 -6.88
C ARG A 164 -3.28 9.04 -5.41
N ILE A 165 -2.26 8.23 -5.16
CA ILE A 165 -1.74 7.91 -3.84
C ILE A 165 -0.27 8.32 -3.82
N ALA A 166 0.04 9.36 -3.06
CA ALA A 166 1.39 9.81 -2.81
C ALA A 166 1.85 9.36 -1.41
N MET A 167 3.02 8.72 -1.36
CA MET A 167 3.66 8.27 -0.13
C MET A 167 4.89 9.13 0.10
N ILE A 168 4.94 9.82 1.24
CA ILE A 168 5.95 10.83 1.53
C ILE A 168 6.64 10.45 2.84
N GLY A 169 7.94 10.19 2.77
CA GLY A 169 8.79 9.98 3.93
C GLY A 169 9.08 11.31 4.62
N ILE A 170 8.95 11.35 5.95
CA ILE A 170 9.21 12.51 6.80
C ILE A 170 10.24 12.10 7.85
N CYS A 171 11.45 12.64 7.72
CA CYS A 171 12.57 12.36 8.62
C CYS A 171 13.27 13.68 8.96
N ASN A 172 13.39 13.99 10.26
CA ASN A 172 14.12 15.18 10.76
C ASN A 172 13.72 16.50 10.08
N GLY A 173 12.43 16.72 9.83
CA GLY A 173 11.92 17.94 9.17
C GLY A 173 12.08 17.97 7.65
N TYR A 174 12.69 16.95 7.05
CA TYR A 174 12.81 16.79 5.61
C TYR A 174 11.71 15.87 5.06
N MET A 175 11.25 16.18 3.85
CA MET A 175 10.27 15.39 3.12
C MET A 175 10.91 14.75 1.89
N THR A 176 10.62 13.48 1.64
CA THR A 176 11.06 12.75 0.44
C THR A 176 9.86 12.06 -0.19
N LEU A 177 9.65 12.27 -1.50
CA LEU A 177 8.65 11.52 -2.24
C LEU A 177 9.12 10.07 -2.39
N LEU A 178 8.40 9.14 -1.78
CA LEU A 178 8.68 7.71 -1.92
C LEU A 178 7.97 7.16 -3.16
N ARG A 179 6.69 7.50 -3.32
CA ARG A 179 5.83 7.08 -4.43
C ARG A 179 4.77 8.13 -4.77
N ASN A 180 4.33 8.16 -6.02
CA ASN A 180 3.16 8.93 -6.47
C ASN A 180 2.44 8.18 -7.59
N ASP A 181 1.64 7.21 -7.19
CA ASP A 181 1.04 6.25 -8.10
C ASP A 181 -0.38 6.67 -8.50
N LEU A 182 -0.71 6.52 -9.78
CA LEU A 182 -2.09 6.57 -10.25
C LEU A 182 -2.79 5.29 -9.81
N PHE A 183 -3.77 5.40 -8.92
CA PHE A 183 -4.51 4.23 -8.45
C PHE A 183 -5.59 3.83 -9.45
N ARG A 184 -6.47 4.77 -9.82
CA ARG A 184 -7.49 4.60 -10.87
C ARG A 184 -8.12 5.93 -11.25
N LYS A 185 -8.97 5.92 -12.28
CA LYS A 185 -9.84 7.04 -12.66
C LYS A 185 -11.21 6.88 -12.00
N ALA A 186 -11.73 7.92 -11.37
CA ALA A 186 -13.04 7.93 -10.74
C ALA A 186 -13.63 9.35 -10.68
N LYS A 187 -14.92 9.48 -11.02
CA LYS A 187 -15.61 10.78 -10.93
C LYS A 187 -15.83 11.20 -9.49
N THR A 188 -16.13 10.24 -8.63
CA THR A 188 -16.35 10.41 -7.19
C THR A 188 -15.42 9.50 -6.43
N ALA A 189 -14.82 10.02 -5.36
CA ALA A 189 -13.94 9.22 -4.52
C ALA A 189 -14.02 9.70 -3.07
N LYS A 190 -13.94 8.76 -2.13
CA LYS A 190 -13.87 9.01 -0.68
C LYS A 190 -12.96 7.95 -0.07
N MET A 191 -12.08 8.36 0.83
CA MET A 191 -11.22 7.44 1.54
C MET A 191 -11.37 7.60 3.05
N SER A 192 -11.30 6.49 3.77
CA SER A 192 -11.33 6.48 5.24
C SER A 192 -10.38 5.41 5.76
N ARG A 193 -9.78 5.66 6.92
CA ARG A 193 -9.05 4.63 7.67
C ARG A 193 -10.05 3.69 8.34
N ALA A 194 -9.67 2.43 8.49
CA ALA A 194 -10.43 1.50 9.30
C ALA A 194 -10.51 1.99 10.75
N VAL A 195 -11.64 1.69 11.39
CA VAL A 195 -11.87 2.08 12.78
C VAL A 195 -10.98 1.26 13.71
N GLY A 196 -10.95 -0.07 13.56
CA GLY A 196 -10.23 -0.99 14.44
C GLY A 196 -8.76 -1.24 14.08
N CYS A 197 -8.24 -0.72 12.96
CA CYS A 197 -6.85 -0.90 12.59
C CYS A 197 -6.24 0.34 11.91
N ASN A 198 -4.96 0.57 12.18
CA ASN A 198 -4.25 1.76 11.70
C ASN A 198 -3.67 1.58 10.29
N ASP A 199 -3.51 0.35 9.81
CA ASP A 199 -2.84 0.05 8.54
C ASP A 199 -3.82 -0.23 7.40
N THR A 200 -5.14 -0.28 7.64
CA THR A 200 -6.13 -0.63 6.62
C THR A 200 -7.05 0.55 6.31
N PHE A 201 -7.44 0.67 5.05
CA PHE A 201 -8.20 1.79 4.51
C PHE A 201 -9.29 1.29 3.58
N LEU A 202 -10.39 2.04 3.54
CA LEU A 202 -11.47 1.87 2.57
C LEU A 202 -11.46 3.05 1.62
N LEU A 203 -11.22 2.76 0.34
CA LEU A 203 -11.33 3.71 -0.75
C LEU A 203 -12.56 3.38 -1.61
N THR A 204 -13.55 4.25 -1.57
CA THR A 204 -14.75 4.15 -2.41
C THR A 204 -14.55 5.04 -3.62
N CYS A 205 -14.62 4.45 -4.81
CA CYS A 205 -14.50 5.12 -6.11
C CYS A 205 -15.71 4.75 -6.97
N ASP A 206 -16.57 5.72 -7.26
CA ASP A 206 -17.83 5.51 -7.97
C ASP A 206 -18.59 4.29 -7.41
N ASP A 207 -18.76 3.22 -8.20
CA ASP A 207 -19.49 2.02 -7.82
C ASP A 207 -18.61 0.90 -7.23
N THR A 208 -17.36 1.21 -6.86
CA THR A 208 -16.40 0.22 -6.32
C THR A 208 -15.79 0.62 -4.98
N MET A 209 -15.79 -0.30 -4.03
CA MET A 209 -15.05 -0.22 -2.77
C MET A 209 -13.76 -1.03 -2.88
N SER A 210 -12.64 -0.42 -2.51
CA SER A 210 -11.33 -1.05 -2.46
C SER A 210 -10.82 -1.03 -1.02
N ILE A 211 -10.50 -2.20 -0.48
CA ILE A 211 -9.85 -2.34 0.82
C ILE A 211 -8.35 -2.36 0.57
N LEU A 212 -7.66 -1.37 1.12
CA LEU A 212 -6.22 -1.18 0.96
C LEU A 212 -5.51 -1.39 2.30
N ARG A 213 -4.32 -1.99 2.30
CA ARG A 213 -3.47 -2.12 3.48
C ARG A 213 -2.10 -1.50 3.24
N PHE A 214 -1.61 -0.74 4.20
CA PHE A 214 -0.27 -0.18 4.16
C PHE A 214 0.76 -1.27 4.45
N ASP A 215 1.69 -1.43 3.51
CA ASP A 215 2.88 -2.25 3.68
C ASP A 215 4.06 -1.36 4.07
N PRO A 216 4.59 -1.49 5.30
CA PRO A 216 5.70 -0.66 5.78
C PRO A 216 7.03 -0.98 5.10
N LEU A 217 7.23 -2.19 4.56
CA LEU A 217 8.49 -2.59 3.92
C LEU A 217 8.67 -1.87 2.58
N TYR A 218 7.59 -1.80 1.80
CA TYR A 218 7.61 -1.20 0.46
C TYR A 218 7.04 0.23 0.43
N CYS A 219 6.55 0.74 1.56
CA CYS A 219 5.92 2.04 1.70
C CYS A 219 4.80 2.26 0.67
N VAL A 220 3.89 1.29 0.53
CA VAL A 220 2.82 1.27 -0.49
C VAL A 220 1.48 0.85 0.13
N LEU A 221 0.37 1.26 -0.48
CA LEU A 221 -0.96 0.73 -0.20
C LEU A 221 -1.25 -0.45 -1.15
N VAL A 222 -1.35 -1.66 -0.59
CA VAL A 222 -1.66 -2.90 -1.30
C VAL A 222 -3.17 -3.11 -1.33
N LEU A 223 -3.71 -3.44 -2.49
CA LEU A 223 -5.12 -3.82 -2.64
C LEU A 223 -5.35 -5.23 -2.08
N LEU A 224 -6.15 -5.34 -1.02
CA LEU A 224 -6.55 -6.61 -0.43
C LEU A 224 -7.80 -7.19 -1.07
N ARG A 225 -8.81 -6.33 -1.30
CA ARG A 225 -10.11 -6.76 -1.81
C ARG A 225 -10.79 -5.63 -2.56
N GLN A 226 -11.59 -6.00 -3.56
CA GLN A 226 -12.48 -5.09 -4.27
C GLN A 226 -13.90 -5.61 -4.22
N LEU A 227 -14.86 -4.74 -3.92
CA LEU A 227 -16.26 -5.05 -3.70
C LEU A 227 -17.14 -4.06 -4.46
N PRO A 228 -18.30 -4.47 -4.99
CA PRO A 228 -19.28 -3.53 -5.54
C PRO A 228 -19.88 -2.65 -4.44
N VAL A 229 -20.13 -1.38 -4.76
CA VAL A 229 -20.83 -0.45 -3.89
C VAL A 229 -22.33 -0.70 -3.98
N ASN A 230 -22.93 -1.17 -2.89
CA ASN A 230 -24.37 -1.09 -2.66
C ASN A 230 -24.58 -0.17 -1.45
N VAL A 231 -24.49 1.14 -1.67
CA VAL A 231 -24.78 2.16 -0.65
C VAL A 231 -26.22 2.60 -0.83
N GLU A 232 -27.04 2.28 0.15
CA GLU A 232 -28.38 2.84 0.27
C GLU A 232 -28.29 4.31 0.71
N PRO A 233 -29.26 5.16 0.33
CA PRO A 233 -29.27 6.56 0.77
C PRO A 233 -29.30 6.66 2.30
N ASN A 234 -28.57 7.64 2.86
CA ASN A 234 -28.37 7.87 4.30
C ASN A 234 -27.61 6.76 5.05
N CYS A 235 -26.84 5.94 4.33
CA CYS A 235 -25.91 4.98 4.91
C CYS A 235 -24.48 5.55 4.90
N GLU A 236 -23.82 5.57 6.06
CA GLU A 236 -22.37 5.74 6.12
C GLU A 236 -21.70 4.37 6.26
N ILE A 237 -20.71 4.12 5.42
CA ILE A 237 -19.93 2.88 5.42
C ILE A 237 -18.56 3.15 6.04
N ARG A 238 -18.15 2.29 6.96
CA ARG A 238 -16.80 2.26 7.52
C ARG A 238 -16.26 0.84 7.53
N LEU A 239 -14.96 0.75 7.38
CA LEU A 239 -14.23 -0.49 7.60
C LEU A 239 -13.94 -0.61 9.10
N LEU A 240 -14.29 -1.72 9.73
CA LEU A 240 -13.86 -2.00 11.11
C LEU A 240 -12.46 -2.58 11.11
N ASP A 241 -12.21 -3.55 10.23
CA ASP A 241 -10.90 -4.16 9.98
C ASP A 241 -10.88 -4.74 8.56
N GLN A 242 -9.83 -5.50 8.22
CA GLN A 242 -9.66 -6.08 6.88
C GLN A 242 -10.82 -6.98 6.40
N ASP A 243 -11.64 -7.54 7.30
CA ASP A 243 -12.69 -8.52 6.99
C ASP A 243 -14.10 -8.08 7.40
N ARG A 244 -14.26 -6.95 8.11
CA ARG A 244 -15.56 -6.48 8.61
C ARG A 244 -15.87 -5.06 8.15
N ILE A 245 -17.04 -4.90 7.54
CA ILE A 245 -17.62 -3.61 7.18
C ILE A 245 -18.76 -3.27 8.13
N LEU A 246 -18.76 -2.04 8.64
CA LEU A 246 -19.86 -1.45 9.38
C LEU A 246 -20.65 -0.53 8.45
N LYS A 247 -21.95 -0.78 8.33
CA LYS A 247 -22.91 0.12 7.70
C LYS A 247 -23.77 0.74 8.79
N VAL A 248 -23.80 2.07 8.86
CA VAL A 248 -24.60 2.79 9.84
C VAL A 248 -25.67 3.60 9.12
N TYR A 249 -26.90 3.45 9.59
CA TYR A 249 -28.07 4.14 9.10
C TYR A 249 -28.66 4.95 10.25
N ALA A 250 -28.93 6.24 10.00
CA ALA A 250 -29.69 7.07 10.92
C ALA A 250 -31.07 7.31 10.34
N LYS A 251 -32.13 6.91 11.08
CA LYS A 251 -33.50 7.21 10.71
C LYS A 251 -34.33 7.53 11.94
N GLU A 252 -34.77 8.78 12.03
CA GLU A 252 -35.63 9.28 13.10
C GLU A 252 -35.02 9.04 14.49
N ASN A 253 -35.59 8.12 15.27
CA ASN A 253 -35.17 7.86 16.65
C ASN A 253 -34.38 6.55 16.77
N ILE A 254 -33.90 5.99 15.65
CA ILE A 254 -33.16 4.72 15.64
C ILE A 254 -31.91 4.87 14.76
N VAL A 255 -30.77 4.45 15.32
CA VAL A 255 -29.55 4.17 14.57
C VAL A 255 -29.47 2.66 14.35
N ARG A 256 -29.41 2.24 13.09
CA ARG A 256 -29.21 0.85 12.71
C ARG A 256 -27.76 0.63 12.29
N ALA A 257 -27.06 -0.23 13.01
CA ALA A 257 -25.70 -0.67 12.70
C ALA A 257 -25.76 -2.09 12.14
N VAL A 258 -25.26 -2.28 10.92
CA VAL A 258 -25.14 -3.58 10.26
C VAL A 258 -23.67 -3.92 10.12
N PHE A 259 -23.27 -5.02 10.74
CA PHE A 259 -21.93 -5.57 10.69
C PHE A 259 -21.90 -6.67 9.62
N CYS A 260 -21.24 -6.37 8.51
CA CYS A 260 -21.06 -7.27 7.39
C CYS A 260 -19.69 -7.93 7.49
N ILE A 261 -19.68 -9.26 7.59
CA ILE A 261 -18.44 -10.05 7.52
C ILE A 261 -18.19 -10.37 6.04
N LEU A 262 -17.01 -10.09 5.53
CA LEU A 262 -16.73 -10.23 4.10
C LEU A 262 -16.48 -11.67 3.68
N SER A 263 -16.16 -12.56 4.62
CA SER A 263 -15.96 -14.00 4.40
C SER A 263 -17.22 -14.84 4.58
N TYR A 264 -18.27 -14.31 5.23
CA TYR A 264 -19.48 -15.05 5.56
C TYR A 264 -20.74 -14.26 5.16
N PRO A 265 -21.79 -14.93 4.64
CA PRO A 265 -23.00 -14.26 4.17
C PRO A 265 -23.90 -13.73 5.31
N GLU A 266 -23.56 -14.00 6.57
CA GLU A 266 -24.33 -13.54 7.72
C GLU A 266 -23.96 -12.11 8.12
N ASN A 267 -25.00 -11.29 8.28
CA ASN A 267 -24.87 -9.94 8.80
C ASN A 267 -25.44 -9.90 10.21
N VAL A 268 -24.71 -9.28 11.13
CA VAL A 268 -25.24 -8.96 12.46
C VAL A 268 -25.85 -7.57 12.40
N GLU A 269 -27.09 -7.44 12.86
CA GLU A 269 -27.81 -6.17 12.84
C GLU A 269 -28.20 -5.77 14.25
N VAL A 270 -27.92 -4.51 14.57
CA VAL A 270 -28.26 -3.91 15.85
C VAL A 270 -29.01 -2.61 15.60
N SER A 271 -30.13 -2.46 16.30
CA SER A 271 -30.94 -1.24 16.29
C SER A 271 -30.81 -0.59 17.66
N ILE A 272 -30.32 0.65 17.66
CA ILE A 272 -30.04 1.42 18.86
C ILE A 272 -31.02 2.60 18.90
N PRO A 273 -31.89 2.69 19.91
CA PRO A 273 -32.76 3.84 20.06
C PRO A 273 -31.92 5.07 20.47
N VAL A 274 -32.21 6.20 19.85
CA VAL A 274 -31.58 7.49 20.14
C VAL A 274 -32.63 8.53 20.49
N ASP A 275 -32.28 9.40 21.43
CA ASP A 275 -33.16 10.48 21.86
C ASP A 275 -33.23 11.59 20.80
N GLY A 276 -34.45 11.99 20.46
CA GLY A 276 -34.72 13.01 19.45
C GLY A 276 -34.67 12.50 18.00
N LYS A 277 -35.14 13.33 17.07
CA LYS A 277 -35.15 13.03 15.64
C LYS A 277 -33.72 13.20 15.09
N SER A 278 -32.86 12.22 15.28
CA SER A 278 -31.54 12.15 14.65
C SER A 278 -31.70 12.02 13.14
N LYS A 279 -31.12 12.96 12.39
CA LYS A 279 -31.34 13.04 10.93
C LYS A 279 -30.11 12.72 10.10
N GLU A 280 -28.90 12.88 10.64
CA GLU A 280 -27.68 12.83 9.84
C GLU A 280 -26.49 12.29 10.65
N ILE A 281 -25.73 11.38 10.04
CA ILE A 281 -24.46 10.87 10.58
C ILE A 281 -23.36 11.83 10.17
N ILE A 282 -22.68 12.44 11.13
CA ILE A 282 -21.61 13.40 10.90
C ILE A 282 -20.27 12.67 10.76
N ALA A 283 -19.96 11.78 11.70
CA ALA A 283 -18.67 11.09 11.76
C ALA A 283 -18.82 9.73 12.44
N ILE A 284 -17.92 8.80 12.09
CA ILE A 284 -17.78 7.50 12.73
C ILE A 284 -16.29 7.30 12.98
N ASN A 285 -15.91 7.15 14.25
CA ASN A 285 -14.52 7.16 14.71
C ASN A 285 -14.22 6.00 15.67
N ASN A 286 -12.93 5.72 15.84
CA ASN A 286 -12.45 4.77 16.82
C ASN A 286 -12.25 5.45 18.17
N LEU A 287 -12.84 4.88 19.23
CA LEU A 287 -12.68 5.27 20.63
C LEU A 287 -12.05 4.11 21.40
N GLY A 288 -10.98 3.53 20.83
CA GLY A 288 -10.27 2.38 21.38
C GLY A 288 -10.99 1.05 21.16
N LYS A 289 -11.80 0.62 22.13
CA LYS A 289 -12.59 -0.64 22.04
C LYS A 289 -14.01 -0.39 21.51
N GLU A 290 -14.42 0.87 21.45
CA GLU A 290 -15.75 1.29 21.08
C GLU A 290 -15.73 2.01 19.73
N VAL A 291 -16.87 1.94 19.04
CA VAL A 291 -17.16 2.75 17.87
C VAL A 291 -17.98 3.96 18.33
N GLY A 292 -17.48 5.16 18.03
CA GLY A 292 -18.21 6.41 18.24
C GLY A 292 -18.91 6.86 16.97
N VAL A 293 -20.22 6.98 17.00
CA VAL A 293 -21.06 7.53 15.92
C VAL A 293 -21.57 8.90 16.36
N LEU A 294 -21.05 9.95 15.73
CA LEU A 294 -21.49 11.32 15.97
C LEU A 294 -22.67 11.65 15.05
N LEU A 295 -23.76 12.11 15.65
CA LEU A 295 -25.05 12.37 15.03
C LEU A 295 -25.42 13.84 15.17
N LYS A 296 -26.05 14.38 14.13
CA LYS A 296 -26.74 15.66 14.19
C LYS A 296 -28.21 15.43 14.57
N ALA A 297 -28.60 15.89 15.76
CA ALA A 297 -29.98 15.81 16.20
C ALA A 297 -30.81 16.99 15.64
N ASP A 298 -30.28 18.20 15.72
CA ASP A 298 -30.88 19.39 15.10
C ASP A 298 -29.83 20.46 14.76
N ALA A 299 -30.23 21.72 14.57
CA ALA A 299 -29.33 22.82 14.21
C ALA A 299 -28.30 23.15 15.31
N LYS A 300 -28.59 22.82 16.58
CA LYS A 300 -27.75 23.12 17.74
C LYS A 300 -27.29 21.86 18.48
N ASN A 301 -28.03 20.76 18.41
CA ASN A 301 -27.76 19.57 19.19
C ASN A 301 -26.99 18.51 18.40
N VAL A 302 -25.92 18.01 19.01
CA VAL A 302 -25.18 16.82 18.57
C VAL A 302 -25.30 15.72 19.62
N SER A 303 -25.29 14.47 19.15
CA SER A 303 -25.26 13.31 20.04
C SER A 303 -24.16 12.34 19.62
N LEU A 304 -23.44 11.79 20.59
CA LEU A 304 -22.40 10.80 20.39
C LEU A 304 -22.90 9.47 20.93
N LEU A 305 -23.12 8.54 20.02
CA LEU A 305 -23.48 7.16 20.32
C LEU A 305 -22.20 6.32 20.36
N GLN A 306 -21.97 5.64 21.48
CA GLN A 306 -20.81 4.78 21.69
C GLN A 306 -21.29 3.35 21.92
N PHE A 307 -20.70 2.40 21.21
CA PHE A 307 -20.99 0.98 21.43
C PHE A 307 -19.79 0.12 21.11
N ILE A 308 -19.72 -1.04 21.77
CA ILE A 308 -18.72 -2.05 21.46
C ILE A 308 -19.24 -2.86 20.26
N PRO A 309 -18.55 -2.87 19.11
CA PRO A 309 -18.95 -3.70 17.99
C PRO A 309 -18.95 -5.16 18.43
N PRO A 310 -19.95 -5.97 18.03
CA PRO A 310 -20.04 -7.35 18.46
C PRO A 310 -18.73 -8.03 18.09
N LYS A 311 -18.10 -8.64 19.09
CA LYS A 311 -16.96 -9.51 18.82
C LYS A 311 -17.49 -10.56 17.87
N HIS A 312 -16.89 -10.64 16.68
CA HIS A 312 -16.92 -11.93 16.02
C HIS A 312 -16.22 -12.83 17.03
N SER A 313 -16.93 -13.81 17.58
CA SER A 313 -16.25 -14.99 18.04
C SER A 313 -15.54 -15.49 16.79
N GLU A 314 -14.30 -15.07 16.61
CA GLU A 314 -13.31 -16.05 16.28
C GLU A 314 -13.53 -17.14 17.36
N GLU A 315 -14.43 -18.09 17.08
CA GLU A 315 -13.84 -19.40 16.89
C GLU A 315 -12.69 -19.12 15.93
N LEU A 316 -11.52 -18.86 16.52
CA LEU A 316 -10.38 -19.65 16.18
C LEU A 316 -11.01 -21.01 15.99
N ILE A 317 -11.27 -21.33 14.74
CA ILE A 317 -10.94 -22.65 14.26
C ILE A 317 -9.43 -22.73 14.55
N LEU A 318 -9.06 -22.84 15.85
CA LEU A 318 -8.26 -23.94 16.34
C LEU A 318 -8.91 -25.06 15.59
N PHE A 319 -8.27 -25.44 14.47
CA PHE A 319 -8.62 -26.62 13.73
C PHE A 319 -8.98 -27.62 14.81
N ASP A 320 -10.28 -27.90 14.95
CA ASP A 320 -10.70 -29.05 15.68
C ASP A 320 -9.95 -30.13 14.92
N ASN A 321 -8.95 -30.73 15.57
CA ASN A 321 -7.87 -31.52 15.00
C ASN A 321 -8.40 -32.88 14.50
N LYS A 322 -9.57 -32.82 13.86
CA LYS A 322 -10.45 -33.85 13.34
C LYS A 322 -11.28 -33.35 12.14
N LEU A 323 -11.04 -32.14 11.61
CA LEU A 323 -11.31 -31.90 10.20
C LEU A 323 -10.30 -32.75 9.43
N ASN A 324 -10.79 -33.83 8.83
CA ASN A 324 -10.08 -34.48 7.74
C ASN A 324 -9.82 -33.39 6.68
N VAL A 325 -8.63 -32.79 6.73
CA VAL A 325 -8.14 -31.87 5.70
C VAL A 325 -7.89 -32.77 4.50
N ASP A 326 -8.91 -32.93 3.67
CA ASP A 326 -8.83 -33.88 2.58
C ASP A 326 -7.76 -33.48 1.56
N ARG A 327 -7.27 -32.21 1.55
CA ARG A 327 -6.18 -31.72 0.66
C ARG A 327 -5.39 -30.52 1.23
N PRO A 328 -4.44 -30.73 2.16
CA PRO A 328 -3.66 -29.64 2.79
C PRO A 328 -2.77 -28.87 1.80
N THR A 329 -2.40 -29.49 0.67
CA THR A 329 -1.60 -28.87 -0.38
C THR A 329 -2.38 -27.80 -1.15
N ASP A 330 -3.65 -28.05 -1.46
CA ASP A 330 -4.48 -27.13 -2.27
C ASP A 330 -4.77 -25.83 -1.49
N GLU A 331 -4.97 -25.96 -0.18
CA GLU A 331 -5.17 -24.83 0.72
C GLU A 331 -3.89 -23.98 0.85
N LEU A 332 -2.73 -24.61 1.08
CA LEU A 332 -1.45 -23.91 1.14
C LEU A 332 -1.14 -23.16 -0.17
N CYS A 333 -1.40 -23.81 -1.30
CA CYS A 333 -1.23 -23.19 -2.62
C CYS A 333 -2.19 -22.01 -2.83
N GLY A 334 -3.45 -22.10 -2.37
CA GLY A 334 -4.39 -20.98 -2.39
C GLY A 334 -3.94 -19.81 -1.50
N LEU A 335 -3.33 -20.09 -0.35
CA LEU A 335 -2.76 -19.09 0.54
C LEU A 335 -1.54 -18.38 -0.05
N ILE A 336 -0.67 -19.13 -0.75
CA ILE A 336 0.49 -18.58 -1.48
C ILE A 336 0.02 -17.72 -2.65
N CYS A 337 -0.90 -18.22 -3.47
CA CYS A 337 -1.46 -17.50 -4.62
C CYS A 337 -2.17 -16.21 -4.21
N SER A 338 -2.82 -16.20 -3.04
CA SER A 338 -3.49 -15.00 -2.50
C SER A 338 -2.56 -14.04 -1.75
N GLY A 339 -1.27 -14.36 -1.61
CA GLY A 339 -0.29 -13.52 -0.91
C GLY A 339 -0.53 -13.39 0.60
N LYS A 340 -1.35 -14.27 1.18
CA LYS A 340 -1.70 -14.25 2.62
C LYS A 340 -0.60 -14.82 3.51
N VAL A 341 0.38 -15.51 2.92
CA VAL A 341 1.52 -16.11 3.63
C VAL A 341 2.81 -15.50 3.11
N ALA A 342 3.65 -15.03 4.03
CA ALA A 342 4.96 -14.49 3.70
C ALA A 342 5.88 -15.60 3.16
N LEU A 343 6.45 -15.38 1.97
CA LEU A 343 7.40 -16.30 1.36
C LEU A 343 8.77 -16.14 2.03
N ASN A 344 9.04 -16.99 3.01
CA ASN A 344 10.28 -17.00 3.78
C ASN A 344 10.97 -18.37 3.71
N SER A 345 12.19 -18.43 4.23
CA SER A 345 13.00 -19.66 4.26
C SER A 345 12.31 -20.85 4.92
N GLN A 346 11.56 -20.65 6.01
CA GLN A 346 10.87 -21.74 6.72
C GLN A 346 9.78 -22.37 5.86
N LEU A 347 8.97 -21.54 5.20
CA LEU A 347 7.93 -22.01 4.30
C LEU A 347 8.52 -22.73 3.08
N VAL A 348 9.56 -22.15 2.50
CA VAL A 348 10.24 -22.72 1.32
C VAL A 348 10.88 -24.05 1.66
N ASP A 349 11.57 -24.14 2.80
CA ASP A 349 12.13 -25.41 3.29
C ASP A 349 11.02 -26.44 3.49
N TYR A 350 9.92 -26.06 4.14
CA TYR A 350 8.77 -26.96 4.32
C TYR A 350 8.20 -27.46 2.98
N ILE A 351 7.99 -26.58 2.01
CA ILE A 351 7.48 -26.94 0.67
C ILE A 351 8.42 -27.92 -0.03
N MET A 352 9.72 -27.64 0.00
CA MET A 352 10.72 -28.46 -0.67
C MET A 352 10.96 -29.79 0.04
N ASP A 353 11.01 -29.82 1.37
CA ASP A 353 11.23 -31.03 2.17
C ASP A 353 10.03 -31.99 2.06
N ASN A 354 8.82 -31.46 1.84
CA ASN A 354 7.60 -32.25 1.66
C ASN A 354 7.21 -32.47 0.18
N ASN A 355 8.08 -32.10 -0.78
CA ASN A 355 7.85 -32.26 -2.23
C ASN A 355 6.52 -31.66 -2.74
N LEU A 356 6.11 -30.51 -2.21
CA LEU A 356 4.86 -29.84 -2.56
C LEU A 356 5.02 -29.01 -3.86
N LEU A 357 5.22 -29.70 -4.98
CA LEU A 357 5.51 -29.08 -6.29
C LEU A 357 4.53 -27.98 -6.71
N PRO A 358 3.19 -28.14 -6.58
CA PRO A 358 2.25 -27.08 -6.97
C PRO A 358 2.47 -25.78 -6.21
N CYS A 359 2.86 -25.87 -4.93
CA CYS A 359 3.04 -24.69 -4.10
C CYS A 359 4.39 -24.03 -4.36
N ALA A 360 5.43 -24.80 -4.72
CA ALA A 360 6.70 -24.26 -5.21
C ALA A 360 6.52 -23.47 -6.53
N ILE A 361 5.67 -23.96 -7.44
CA ILE A 361 5.30 -23.26 -8.67
C ILE A 361 4.62 -21.92 -8.34
N GLU A 362 3.63 -21.93 -7.45
CA GLU A 362 2.93 -20.70 -7.05
C GLU A 362 3.84 -19.72 -6.30
N CYS A 363 4.81 -20.20 -5.51
CA CYS A 363 5.86 -19.36 -4.94
C CYS A 363 6.66 -18.64 -6.04
N LEU A 364 7.12 -19.35 -7.07
CA LEU A 364 7.92 -18.75 -8.15
C LEU A 364 7.13 -17.81 -9.07
N LYS A 365 5.83 -18.04 -9.21
CA LYS A 365 4.92 -17.12 -9.90
C LYS A 365 4.61 -15.86 -9.10
N SER A 366 4.74 -15.92 -7.79
CA SER A 366 4.48 -14.78 -6.91
C SER A 366 5.45 -13.64 -7.19
N ILE A 367 4.92 -12.42 -7.32
CA ILE A 367 5.72 -11.20 -7.40
C ILE A 367 6.40 -10.85 -6.07
N TYR A 368 6.02 -11.52 -4.99
CA TYR A 368 6.50 -11.25 -3.63
C TYR A 368 7.57 -12.24 -3.16
N ILE A 369 8.03 -13.15 -4.02
CA ILE A 369 9.10 -14.08 -3.64
C ILE A 369 10.43 -13.33 -3.55
N PRO A 370 11.13 -13.37 -2.39
CA PRO A 370 12.48 -12.83 -2.31
C PRO A 370 13.42 -13.59 -3.26
N GLU A 371 14.33 -12.90 -3.94
CA GLU A 371 15.29 -13.48 -4.88
C GLU A 371 16.09 -14.60 -4.22
N ARG A 372 16.45 -14.38 -2.95
CA ARG A 372 17.10 -15.36 -2.09
C ARG A 372 16.31 -16.68 -1.99
N GLU A 373 14.99 -16.63 -1.89
CA GLU A 373 14.19 -17.85 -1.76
C GLU A 373 13.85 -18.46 -3.12
N ALA A 374 13.71 -17.63 -4.16
CA ALA A 374 13.55 -18.11 -5.54
C ALA A 374 14.77 -18.94 -5.99
N ILE A 375 15.99 -18.44 -5.73
CA ILE A 375 17.22 -19.18 -6.01
C ILE A 375 17.30 -20.46 -5.18
N ARG A 376 16.83 -20.44 -3.93
CA ARG A 376 16.80 -21.64 -3.06
C ARG A 376 15.91 -22.74 -3.62
N ILE A 377 14.74 -22.39 -4.14
CA ILE A 377 13.82 -23.35 -4.79
C ILE A 377 14.52 -23.99 -5.98
N ILE A 378 15.13 -23.19 -6.87
CA ILE A 378 15.78 -23.70 -8.08
C ILE A 378 17.07 -24.49 -7.78
N ALA A 379 17.80 -24.11 -6.74
CA ALA A 379 18.97 -24.86 -6.27
C ALA A 379 18.58 -26.25 -5.76
N ARG A 380 17.37 -26.41 -5.23
CA ARG A 380 16.84 -27.69 -4.76
C ARG A 380 16.15 -28.50 -5.87
N ASP A 381 15.39 -27.86 -6.75
CA ASP A 381 14.73 -28.52 -7.90
C ASP A 381 14.90 -27.70 -9.20
N THR A 382 15.73 -28.22 -10.10
CA THR A 382 16.05 -27.61 -11.39
C THR A 382 14.92 -27.68 -12.40
N LYS A 383 13.92 -28.56 -12.20
CA LYS A 383 12.75 -28.65 -13.10
C LYS A 383 11.91 -27.38 -13.07
N LEU A 384 11.96 -26.63 -11.97
CA LEU A 384 11.21 -25.39 -11.78
C LEU A 384 11.88 -24.17 -12.45
N LEU A 385 13.07 -24.34 -13.04
CA LEU A 385 13.81 -23.26 -13.69
C LEU A 385 13.01 -22.58 -14.80
N ARG A 386 12.23 -23.36 -15.56
CA ARG A 386 11.31 -22.84 -16.58
C ARG A 386 10.29 -21.85 -16.00
N VAL A 387 9.73 -22.16 -14.83
CA VAL A 387 8.75 -21.32 -14.14
C VAL A 387 9.39 -20.01 -13.67
N LEU A 388 10.61 -20.08 -13.11
CA LEU A 388 11.39 -18.90 -12.74
C LEU A 388 11.60 -17.96 -13.93
N ILE A 389 12.09 -18.51 -15.05
CA ILE A 389 12.38 -17.76 -16.28
C ILE A 389 11.13 -17.14 -16.92
N GLN A 390 9.96 -17.77 -16.75
CA GLN A 390 8.71 -17.23 -17.28
C GLN A 390 8.15 -16.11 -16.40
N HIS A 391 8.22 -16.23 -15.07
CA HIS A 391 7.39 -15.41 -14.17
C HIS A 391 8.17 -14.51 -13.20
N THR A 392 9.32 -14.94 -12.69
CA THR A 392 9.97 -14.25 -11.56
C THR A 392 10.77 -13.01 -11.99
N LYS A 393 10.38 -11.82 -11.56
CA LYS A 393 11.17 -10.59 -11.74
C LYS A 393 11.95 -10.31 -10.46
N GLY A 394 13.20 -9.87 -10.57
CA GLY A 394 13.97 -9.49 -9.39
C GLY A 394 15.20 -8.68 -9.74
N ASP A 395 15.81 -8.14 -8.69
CA ASP A 395 17.01 -7.31 -8.79
C ASP A 395 18.25 -8.17 -9.12
N GLU A 396 19.05 -7.72 -10.10
CA GLU A 396 20.23 -8.46 -10.55
C GLU A 396 21.28 -8.61 -9.44
N HIS A 397 21.45 -7.60 -8.59
CA HIS A 397 22.43 -7.63 -7.51
C HIS A 397 22.05 -8.64 -6.44
N GLU A 398 20.79 -8.63 -6.00
CA GLU A 398 20.26 -9.58 -5.02
C GLU A 398 20.26 -11.02 -5.56
N MET A 399 19.95 -11.23 -6.84
CA MET A 399 20.07 -12.54 -7.48
C MET A 399 21.53 -13.03 -7.49
N ILE A 400 22.50 -12.19 -7.85
CA ILE A 400 23.93 -12.56 -7.82
C ILE A 400 24.37 -12.92 -6.40
N MET A 401 23.97 -12.13 -5.40
CA MET A 401 24.27 -12.43 -4.00
C MET A 401 23.65 -13.76 -3.57
N ALA A 402 22.39 -14.01 -3.90
CA ALA A 402 21.72 -15.27 -3.59
C ALA A 402 22.42 -16.48 -4.23
N ILE A 403 22.77 -16.39 -5.52
CA ILE A 403 23.50 -17.44 -6.26
C ILE A 403 24.86 -17.71 -5.60
N ARG A 404 25.60 -16.66 -5.20
CA ARG A 404 26.90 -16.81 -4.52
C ARG A 404 26.80 -17.61 -3.23
N HIS A 405 25.76 -17.37 -2.43
CA HIS A 405 25.61 -17.96 -1.10
C HIS A 405 24.91 -19.32 -1.08
N GLN A 406 23.98 -19.57 -2.00
CA GLN A 406 23.09 -20.74 -1.91
C GLN A 406 23.35 -21.83 -2.93
N MET A 407 24.00 -21.52 -4.05
CA MET A 407 24.24 -22.49 -5.10
C MET A 407 25.65 -23.06 -5.02
N SER A 408 25.73 -24.40 -5.04
CA SER A 408 26.99 -25.11 -5.23
C SER A 408 27.48 -24.92 -6.67
N ILE A 409 28.76 -25.21 -6.91
CA ILE A 409 29.38 -25.04 -8.22
C ILE A 409 28.78 -26.06 -9.21
N GLU A 410 28.56 -27.29 -8.75
CA GLU A 410 27.96 -28.38 -9.52
C GLU A 410 26.54 -28.04 -9.94
N LYS A 411 25.75 -27.48 -9.01
CA LYS A 411 24.37 -27.08 -9.30
C LYS A 411 24.30 -25.88 -10.24
N CYS A 412 25.24 -24.94 -10.11
CA CYS A 412 25.37 -23.84 -11.06
C CYS A 412 25.69 -24.35 -12.47
N ALA A 413 26.61 -25.31 -12.60
CA ALA A 413 26.95 -25.97 -13.86
C ALA A 413 25.72 -26.68 -14.48
N GLU A 414 24.96 -27.43 -13.70
CA GLU A 414 23.72 -28.09 -14.14
C GLU A 414 22.69 -27.09 -14.68
N ILE A 415 22.51 -25.96 -13.99
CA ILE A 415 21.55 -24.92 -14.40
C ILE A 415 22.00 -24.23 -15.69
N ILE A 416 23.29 -23.95 -15.87
CA ILE A 416 23.80 -23.38 -17.12
C ILE A 416 23.51 -24.31 -18.30
N GLU A 417 23.73 -25.62 -18.14
CA GLU A 417 23.42 -26.61 -19.17
C GLU A 417 21.93 -26.63 -19.51
N ALA A 418 21.06 -26.65 -18.49
CA ALA A 418 19.61 -26.60 -18.68
C ALA A 418 19.13 -25.31 -19.38
N LEU A 419 19.78 -24.17 -19.13
CA LEU A 419 19.47 -22.90 -19.80
C LEU A 419 19.89 -22.90 -21.26
N LEU A 420 21.05 -23.50 -21.58
CA LEU A 420 21.50 -23.66 -22.96
C LEU A 420 20.55 -24.58 -23.74
N ASP A 421 20.12 -25.69 -23.15
CA ASP A 421 19.15 -26.59 -23.77
C ASP A 421 17.77 -25.90 -23.97
N MET A 422 17.39 -24.98 -23.07
CA MET A 422 16.20 -24.13 -23.24
C MET A 422 16.33 -23.09 -24.36
N LEU A 423 17.54 -22.61 -24.66
CA LEU A 423 17.77 -21.76 -25.83
C LEU A 423 17.63 -22.56 -27.13
N ASP A 424 18.14 -23.79 -27.14
CA ASP A 424 18.04 -24.69 -28.31
C ASP A 424 16.58 -25.08 -28.60
N ASN A 425 15.75 -25.20 -27.55
CA ASN A 425 14.33 -25.53 -27.66
C ASN A 425 13.41 -24.33 -27.37
N ILE A 426 13.82 -23.10 -27.74
CA ILE A 426 13.06 -21.89 -27.42
C ILE A 426 11.64 -21.90 -28.00
N GLU A 427 11.42 -22.64 -29.09
CA GLU A 427 10.12 -22.77 -29.76
C GLU A 427 9.01 -23.25 -28.81
N GLU A 428 9.37 -24.06 -27.81
CA GLU A 428 8.45 -24.58 -26.78
C GLU A 428 7.82 -23.50 -25.89
N PHE A 429 8.30 -22.27 -25.94
CA PHE A 429 7.75 -21.12 -25.20
C PHE A 429 6.63 -20.37 -25.95
N GLY A 430 6.25 -20.82 -27.15
CA GLY A 430 5.12 -20.28 -27.92
C GLY A 430 5.22 -18.76 -28.14
N GLU A 431 4.14 -18.02 -27.85
CA GLU A 431 4.09 -16.56 -28.06
C GLU A 431 5.11 -15.75 -27.23
N HIS A 432 5.73 -16.36 -26.21
CA HIS A 432 6.65 -15.69 -25.28
C HIS A 432 8.13 -15.93 -25.62
N GLN A 433 8.43 -16.50 -26.79
CA GLN A 433 9.79 -16.85 -27.25
C GLN A 433 10.81 -15.71 -27.06
N MET A 434 10.55 -14.53 -27.64
CA MET A 434 11.51 -13.41 -27.58
C MET A 434 11.72 -12.87 -26.16
N HIS A 435 10.70 -12.94 -25.30
CA HIS A 435 10.81 -12.53 -23.90
C HIS A 435 11.62 -13.55 -23.10
N CYS A 436 11.34 -14.85 -23.24
CA CYS A 436 12.05 -15.91 -22.54
C CYS A 436 13.51 -16.00 -23.01
N TYR A 437 13.77 -15.81 -24.30
CA TYR A 437 15.12 -15.80 -24.86
C TYR A 437 16.03 -14.76 -24.19
N LYS A 438 15.56 -13.52 -24.04
CA LYS A 438 16.29 -12.46 -23.34
C LYS A 438 16.55 -12.82 -21.87
N ARG A 439 15.55 -13.40 -21.20
CA ARG A 439 15.65 -13.76 -19.79
C ARG A 439 16.58 -14.93 -19.54
N ILE A 440 16.62 -15.92 -20.43
CA ILE A 440 17.57 -17.02 -20.36
C ILE A 440 19.01 -16.49 -20.46
N ILE A 441 19.28 -15.62 -21.45
CA ILE A 441 20.60 -15.00 -21.60
C ILE A 441 20.96 -14.15 -20.38
N GLY A 442 20.02 -13.33 -19.89
CA GLY A 442 20.22 -12.54 -18.68
C GLY A 442 20.57 -13.41 -17.47
N PHE A 443 19.86 -14.53 -17.29
CA PHE A 443 20.11 -15.43 -16.17
C PHE A 443 21.44 -16.20 -16.29
N ILE A 444 21.83 -16.60 -17.50
CA ILE A 444 23.18 -17.14 -17.77
C ILE A 444 24.25 -16.11 -17.37
N ASN A 445 24.05 -14.83 -17.70
CA ASN A 445 24.98 -13.76 -17.28
C ASN A 445 25.08 -13.61 -15.77
N LEU A 446 23.95 -13.67 -15.04
CA LEU A 446 23.96 -13.61 -13.58
C LEU A 446 24.72 -14.79 -12.97
N LEU A 447 24.53 -16.00 -13.49
CA LEU A 447 25.25 -17.21 -13.03
C LEU A 447 26.76 -17.11 -13.29
N LEU A 448 27.14 -16.63 -14.49
CA LEU A 448 28.54 -16.43 -14.84
C LEU A 448 29.18 -15.31 -14.01
N ASP A 449 28.51 -14.19 -13.77
CA ASP A 449 29.04 -13.13 -12.90
C ASP A 449 29.14 -13.57 -11.42
N ALA A 450 28.22 -14.44 -10.99
CA ALA A 450 28.24 -14.97 -9.64
C ALA A 450 29.36 -16.01 -9.42
N LYS A 451 29.61 -16.92 -10.37
CA LYS A 451 30.41 -18.14 -10.15
C LYS A 451 31.44 -18.48 -11.25
N SER A 452 31.64 -17.66 -12.28
CA SER A 452 32.57 -17.98 -13.41
C SER A 452 33.97 -18.37 -12.95
N PHE A 453 34.54 -17.63 -12.00
CA PHE A 453 35.87 -17.92 -11.45
C PHE A 453 35.90 -19.31 -10.79
N ASN A 454 34.93 -19.60 -9.93
CA ASN A 454 34.82 -20.90 -9.25
C ASN A 454 34.59 -22.07 -10.24
N LEU A 455 33.83 -21.85 -11.31
CA LEU A 455 33.62 -22.83 -12.38
C LEU A 455 34.89 -23.12 -13.19
N GLN A 456 35.76 -22.11 -13.37
CA GLN A 456 37.05 -22.28 -14.03
C GLN A 456 38.07 -22.99 -13.12
N GLU A 457 38.14 -22.65 -11.84
CA GLU A 457 39.04 -23.30 -10.88
C GLU A 457 38.68 -24.78 -10.64
N SER A 458 37.38 -25.11 -10.67
CA SER A 458 36.87 -26.48 -10.49
C SER A 458 36.87 -27.33 -11.78
N ASN A 459 37.37 -26.80 -12.91
CA ASN A 459 37.31 -27.44 -14.24
C ASN A 459 35.89 -27.85 -14.71
N MET A 460 34.83 -27.28 -14.15
CA MET A 460 33.44 -27.57 -14.56
C MET A 460 32.96 -26.70 -15.73
N MET A 461 33.74 -25.68 -16.12
CA MET A 461 33.45 -24.86 -17.30
C MET A 461 33.74 -25.64 -18.59
N LYS A 462 32.69 -26.17 -19.24
CA LYS A 462 32.81 -26.91 -20.50
C LYS A 462 33.18 -25.98 -21.66
N LYS A 463 34.13 -26.41 -22.51
CA LYS A 463 34.51 -25.66 -23.73
C LYS A 463 33.34 -25.50 -24.70
N GLU A 464 32.49 -26.52 -24.78
CA GLU A 464 31.29 -26.51 -25.62
C GLU A 464 30.33 -25.37 -25.26
N TRP A 465 30.17 -25.03 -23.98
CA TRP A 465 29.33 -23.89 -23.56
C TRP A 465 29.90 -22.57 -24.06
N ILE A 466 31.24 -22.42 -23.98
CA ILE A 466 31.94 -21.23 -24.44
C ILE A 466 31.75 -21.09 -25.96
N GLU A 467 31.92 -22.17 -26.70
CA GLU A 467 31.73 -22.19 -28.16
C GLU A 467 30.27 -21.89 -28.56
N ARG A 468 29.28 -22.49 -27.86
CA ARG A 468 27.85 -22.21 -28.08
C ARG A 468 27.49 -20.75 -27.79
N LEU A 469 27.90 -20.21 -26.65
CA LEU A 469 27.65 -18.81 -26.28
C LEU A 469 28.36 -17.84 -27.25
N GLN A 470 29.58 -18.16 -27.70
CA GLN A 470 30.27 -17.36 -28.71
C GLN A 470 29.62 -17.43 -30.09
N ALA A 471 29.07 -18.58 -30.49
CA ALA A 471 28.31 -18.73 -31.73
C ALA A 471 27.00 -17.92 -31.69
N LEU A 472 26.28 -17.95 -30.55
CA LEU A 472 25.09 -17.13 -30.31
C LEU A 472 25.40 -15.63 -30.41
N VAL A 473 26.51 -15.18 -29.80
CA VAL A 473 26.97 -13.78 -29.91
C VAL A 473 27.22 -13.40 -31.38
N LYS A 474 27.90 -14.25 -32.17
CA LYS A 474 28.19 -14.00 -33.58
C LYS A 474 26.93 -13.94 -34.45
N HIS A 475 25.98 -14.87 -34.28
CA HIS A 475 24.73 -14.86 -35.03
C HIS A 475 23.86 -13.63 -34.71
N CYS A 476 23.81 -13.19 -33.45
CA CYS A 476 23.02 -12.02 -33.07
C CYS A 476 23.63 -10.66 -33.47
N THR A 477 24.95 -10.58 -33.72
CA THR A 477 25.57 -9.35 -34.23
C THR A 477 25.06 -8.90 -35.60
N ALA A 478 24.40 -9.79 -36.35
CA ALA A 478 23.80 -9.48 -37.66
C ALA A 478 22.40 -8.84 -37.59
N ASP A 479 21.56 -9.18 -36.59
CA ASP A 479 20.10 -8.96 -36.70
C ASP A 479 19.42 -8.22 -35.52
N ASN A 480 20.09 -7.88 -34.41
CA ASN A 480 19.40 -7.20 -33.28
C ASN A 480 20.30 -6.32 -32.38
N TYR A 481 20.10 -4.99 -32.41
CA TYR A 481 20.87 -4.01 -31.61
C TYR A 481 20.69 -4.14 -30.08
N ASN A 482 19.52 -4.57 -29.60
CA ASN A 482 19.23 -4.67 -28.15
C ASN A 482 19.81 -5.93 -27.47
N LEU A 483 20.16 -6.97 -28.23
CA LEU A 483 20.78 -8.19 -27.71
C LEU A 483 22.32 -8.08 -27.67
N GLN A 484 22.90 -7.18 -28.49
CA GLN A 484 24.35 -6.98 -28.55
C GLN A 484 24.94 -6.55 -27.20
N SER A 485 24.26 -5.70 -26.42
CA SER A 485 24.78 -5.22 -25.13
C SER A 485 24.90 -6.36 -24.10
N LEU A 486 23.83 -7.15 -23.90
CA LEU A 486 23.80 -8.29 -22.98
C LEU A 486 24.79 -9.39 -23.38
N LEU A 487 24.95 -9.65 -24.68
CA LEU A 487 25.85 -10.68 -25.20
C LEU A 487 27.32 -10.23 -25.23
N SER A 488 27.58 -8.93 -25.40
CA SER A 488 28.93 -8.36 -25.26
C SER A 488 29.47 -8.52 -23.83
N PHE A 489 28.59 -8.42 -22.84
CA PHE A 489 28.89 -8.69 -21.43
C PHE A 489 29.23 -10.17 -21.22
N THR A 490 28.41 -11.10 -21.74
CA THR A 490 28.70 -12.54 -21.71
C THR A 490 30.07 -12.85 -22.33
N THR A 491 30.38 -12.24 -23.46
CA THR A 491 31.66 -12.44 -24.16
C THR A 491 32.85 -11.93 -23.33
N SER A 492 32.67 -10.82 -22.62
CA SER A 492 33.68 -10.29 -21.70
C SER A 492 33.96 -11.25 -20.54
N LEU A 493 32.91 -11.84 -19.94
CA LEU A 493 33.02 -12.81 -18.85
C LEU A 493 33.69 -14.12 -19.31
N LEU A 494 33.47 -14.54 -20.56
CA LEU A 494 34.03 -15.78 -21.13
C LEU A 494 35.48 -15.64 -21.62
N LYS A 495 36.02 -14.42 -21.76
CA LYS A 495 37.43 -14.23 -22.14
C LYS A 495 38.34 -14.74 -21.03
N SER A 496 38.86 -15.96 -21.22
CA SER A 496 39.90 -16.51 -20.34
C SER A 496 41.08 -15.53 -20.26
N ARG A 497 41.46 -15.10 -19.05
CA ARG A 497 42.67 -14.28 -18.81
C ARG A 497 43.97 -15.09 -18.96
N LYS A 498 44.07 -15.98 -19.95
CA LYS A 498 45.36 -16.64 -20.29
C LYS A 498 46.14 -15.94 -21.41
N SER A 499 45.59 -14.92 -22.06
CA SER A 499 46.38 -14.01 -22.88
C SER A 499 46.07 -12.55 -22.53
N LYS A 500 47.04 -11.87 -21.93
CA LYS A 500 47.09 -10.40 -21.97
C LYS A 500 47.36 -9.99 -23.42
N GLN A 501 46.34 -9.98 -24.27
CA GLN A 501 46.39 -9.17 -25.49
C GLN A 501 46.02 -7.74 -25.09
N LYS A 502 47.06 -6.91 -25.06
CA LYS A 502 46.94 -5.44 -25.09
C LYS A 502 46.26 -5.07 -26.40
N THR A 503 44.97 -4.78 -26.35
CA THR A 503 44.21 -3.85 -27.19
C THR A 503 42.74 -4.23 -27.03
N ASP A 504 42.03 -3.49 -26.19
CA ASP A 504 40.76 -2.84 -26.56
C ASP A 504 40.14 -2.25 -25.31
N GLN A 505 40.09 -0.92 -25.28
CA GLN A 505 39.27 -0.15 -24.37
C GLN A 505 37.81 -0.44 -24.68
N ASN A 506 37.22 -1.43 -24.01
CA ASN A 506 35.77 -1.50 -23.86
C ASN A 506 35.45 -1.47 -22.36
N SER A 507 35.59 -0.28 -21.79
CA SER A 507 34.84 0.11 -20.60
C SER A 507 33.37 0.19 -20.98
N LEU A 508 32.62 -0.89 -20.77
CA LEU A 508 31.16 -0.84 -20.83
C LEU A 508 30.66 -0.18 -19.54
N VAL A 509 30.66 1.16 -19.54
CA VAL A 509 29.70 1.95 -18.77
C VAL A 509 28.44 1.97 -19.64
N VAL A 510 27.37 1.32 -19.18
CA VAL A 510 26.04 1.46 -19.81
C VAL A 510 25.14 2.15 -18.79
N SER A 511 24.97 3.46 -18.97
CA SER A 511 23.87 4.21 -18.39
C SER A 511 22.60 3.88 -19.18
N PHE A 512 21.59 3.32 -18.52
CA PHE A 512 20.24 3.27 -19.06
C PHE A 512 19.54 4.62 -18.84
N PRO A 513 18.93 5.22 -19.88
CA PRO A 513 17.95 6.27 -19.69
C PRO A 513 16.63 5.63 -19.23
N ILE A 514 16.14 6.02 -18.05
CA ILE A 514 14.82 5.66 -17.57
C ILE A 514 13.80 6.67 -18.13
N SER A 515 13.01 6.24 -19.11
CA SER A 515 11.70 6.79 -19.54
C SER A 515 11.16 5.87 -20.66
N VAL A 516 9.89 5.45 -20.77
CA VAL A 516 8.57 5.96 -20.33
C VAL A 516 7.71 4.80 -19.83
#